data_AF-A0A2V7XQ65-F1
#
_entry.id   AF-A0A2V7XQ65-F1
#
_cell.length_a   1.000
_cell.length_b   1.000
_cell.length_c   1.000
_cell.angle_alpha   90.00
_cell.angle_beta   90.00
_cell.angle_gamma   90.00
#
_symmetry.space_group_name_H-M   'P 1'
#
loop_
_entity.id
_entity.type
_entity.pdbx_description
1 polymer ?
#
loop_
_entity_poly.entity_id
_entity_poly.type
_entity_poly.pdbx_seq_one_letter_code
_entity_poly.pdbx_strand_id
1 'polypeptide(L)'
;MKRTILLLATIATMTSCMPHHTGATQVGVRFNKMTGSVERADPGATYFFAPFVNDWKTFDVSTQNLVMTAQSNSGDRSGKDDLRFKTRDGNDIETDVTVRWRVDPAGVEFLWKEVGPSTAD
;
A
#
# COMPACT_ATOMS: atom_id res chain seq x y z
N MET A 1 -13.92 16.50 38.46
CA MET A 1 -12.49 16.56 38.08
C MET A 1 -11.78 15.22 38.30
N LYS A 2 -11.70 14.67 39.52
CA LYS A 2 -11.04 13.35 39.77
C LYS A 2 -11.68 12.18 39.01
N ARG A 3 -13.02 12.10 38.94
CA ARG A 3 -13.76 11.08 38.16
C ARG A 3 -13.53 11.21 36.65
N THR A 4 -13.49 12.43 36.13
CA THR A 4 -13.23 12.70 34.70
C THR A 4 -11.81 12.35 34.30
N ILE A 5 -10.82 12.61 35.15
CA ILE A 5 -9.42 12.21 34.92
C ILE A 5 -9.28 10.68 34.96
N LEU A 6 -9.95 10.01 35.89
CA LEU A 6 -9.94 8.55 35.99
C LEU A 6 -10.56 7.88 34.75
N LEU A 7 -11.66 8.44 34.22
CA LEU A 7 -12.31 8.01 32.98
C LEU A 7 -11.44 8.25 31.74
N LEU A 8 -10.73 9.38 31.68
CA LEU A 8 -9.81 9.66 30.58
C LEU A 8 -8.59 8.73 30.61
N ALA A 9 -8.10 8.40 31.81
CA ALA A 9 -6.99 7.46 32.00
C ALA A 9 -7.36 6.01 31.63
N THR A 10 -8.57 5.55 31.94
CA THR A 10 -9.03 4.21 31.54
C THR A 10 -9.30 4.10 30.04
N ILE A 11 -9.76 5.17 29.38
CA ILE A 11 -9.91 5.18 27.91
C ILE A 11 -8.53 5.16 27.23
N ALA A 12 -7.53 5.85 27.80
CA ALA A 12 -6.17 5.86 27.27
C ALA A 12 -5.45 4.51 27.37
N THR A 13 -5.73 3.69 28.39
CA THR A 13 -5.12 2.35 28.48
C THR A 13 -5.75 1.35 27.50
N MET A 14 -7.04 1.47 27.21
CA MET A 14 -7.72 0.58 26.25
C MET A 14 -7.34 0.85 24.78
N THR A 15 -6.86 2.05 24.45
CA THR A 15 -6.43 2.40 23.08
C THR A 15 -4.95 2.09 22.79
N SER A 16 -4.23 1.53 23.76
CA SER A 16 -2.78 1.30 23.65
C SER A 16 -2.38 0.12 22.75
N CYS A 17 -3.28 -0.83 22.50
CA CYS A 17 -3.04 -1.98 21.61
C CYS A 17 -4.22 -2.17 20.67
N MET A 18 -4.09 -1.73 19.42
CA MET A 18 -5.03 -2.08 18.35
C MET A 18 -4.50 -3.27 17.54
N PRO A 19 -5.34 -4.28 17.23
CA PRO A 19 -4.96 -5.38 16.37
C PRO A 19 -4.92 -4.94 14.90
N HIS A 20 -3.83 -5.30 14.22
CA HIS A 20 -3.67 -5.15 12.77
C HIS A 20 -3.35 -6.51 12.17
N HIS A 21 -4.13 -6.91 11.17
CA HIS A 21 -3.98 -8.21 10.51
C HIS A 21 -3.36 -8.05 9.12
N THR A 22 -2.48 -8.99 8.77
CA THR A 22 -1.93 -9.14 7.43
C THR A 22 -2.53 -10.38 6.78
N GLY A 23 -3.06 -10.24 5.55
CA GLY A 23 -3.48 -11.39 4.75
C GLY A 23 -2.30 -12.29 4.34
N ALA A 24 -2.60 -13.47 3.80
CA ALA A 24 -1.60 -14.46 3.41
C ALA A 24 -0.61 -13.97 2.34
N THR A 25 -1.01 -13.02 1.49
CA THR A 25 -0.16 -12.39 0.47
C THR A 25 0.20 -10.95 0.79
N GLN A 26 -0.06 -10.48 2.00
CA GLN A 26 0.14 -9.08 2.37
C GLN A 26 1.28 -8.93 3.34
N VAL A 27 2.23 -8.07 3.02
CA VAL A 27 3.32 -7.69 3.92
C VAL A 27 2.93 -6.38 4.60
N GLY A 28 3.02 -6.35 5.92
CA GLY A 28 2.75 -5.14 6.69
C GLY A 28 3.99 -4.26 6.81
N VAL A 29 3.79 -2.96 6.88
CA VAL A 29 4.84 -1.98 7.19
C VAL A 29 4.36 -1.11 8.33
N ARG A 30 5.13 -1.13 9.43
CA ARG A 30 4.91 -0.32 10.60
C ARG A 30 5.90 0.83 10.60
N PHE A 31 5.40 2.06 10.64
CA PHE A 31 6.21 3.26 10.76
C PHE A 31 6.01 3.90 12.13
N ASN A 32 7.08 4.04 12.90
CA ASN A 32 7.04 4.70 14.20
C ASN A 32 7.32 6.20 14.03
N LYS A 33 6.31 7.04 14.27
CA LYS A 33 6.39 8.50 14.13
C LYS A 33 7.38 9.15 15.09
N MET A 34 7.65 8.53 16.24
CA MET A 34 8.53 9.09 17.27
C MET A 34 10.00 8.78 17.00
N THR A 35 10.30 7.59 16.48
CA THR A 35 11.69 7.16 16.21
C THR A 35 12.09 7.25 14.75
N GLY A 36 11.13 7.42 13.83
CA GLY A 36 11.36 7.39 12.39
C GLY A 36 11.72 5.99 11.85
N SER A 37 11.63 4.95 12.69
CA SER A 37 11.92 3.58 12.28
C SER A 37 10.78 3.01 11.42
N VAL A 38 11.16 2.22 10.43
CA VAL A 38 10.25 1.40 9.64
C VAL A 38 10.58 -0.04 9.94
N GLU A 39 9.55 -0.84 10.20
CA GLU A 39 9.67 -2.26 10.44
C GLU A 39 8.71 -3.02 9.52
N ARG A 40 9.23 -4.07 8.91
CA ARG A 40 8.43 -5.02 8.15
C ARG A 40 7.73 -6.02 9.07
N ALA A 41 6.47 -6.29 8.75
CA ALA A 41 5.65 -7.35 9.32
C ALA A 41 5.42 -8.46 8.29
N ASP A 42 5.56 -9.70 8.73
CA ASP A 42 5.37 -10.90 7.92
C ASP A 42 3.90 -11.14 7.57
N PRO A 43 3.63 -11.81 6.43
CA PRO A 43 2.27 -12.13 5.99
C PRO A 43 1.58 -13.16 6.87
N GLY A 44 0.24 -13.08 6.93
CA GLY A 44 -0.61 -14.05 7.65
C GLY A 44 -0.57 -13.93 9.18
N ALA A 45 -0.02 -12.85 9.72
CA ALA A 45 0.12 -12.63 11.15
C ALA A 45 -0.71 -11.42 11.65
N THR A 46 -0.97 -11.40 12.95
CA THR A 46 -1.65 -10.29 13.65
C THR A 46 -0.67 -9.58 14.57
N TYR A 47 -0.57 -8.27 14.41
CA TYR A 47 0.32 -7.38 15.14
C TYR A 47 -0.47 -6.46 16.05
N PHE A 48 0.07 -6.16 17.23
CA PHE A 48 -0.54 -5.26 18.20
C PHE A 48 0.40 -4.10 18.48
N PHE A 49 -0.08 -2.87 18.28
CA PHE A 49 0.69 -1.67 18.59
C PHE A 49 -0.23 -0.47 18.85
N ALA A 50 0.34 0.58 19.44
CA ALA A 50 -0.37 1.82 19.71
C ALA A 50 -0.56 2.62 18.39
N PRO A 51 -1.81 2.88 17.96
CA PRO A 51 -2.11 3.51 16.66
C PRO A 51 -1.72 4.98 16.60
N PHE A 52 -1.58 5.66 17.74
CA PHE A 52 -1.21 7.07 17.78
C PHE A 52 0.28 7.29 17.46
N VAL A 53 1.13 6.32 17.82
CA VAL A 53 2.59 6.41 17.62
C VAL A 53 3.01 5.72 16.33
N ASN A 54 2.25 4.73 15.86
CA ASN A 54 2.61 3.91 14.72
C ASN A 54 1.60 4.09 13.59
N ASP A 55 2.08 4.40 12.39
CA ASP A 55 1.32 4.22 11.16
C ASP A 55 1.49 2.79 10.65
N TRP A 56 0.44 2.32 9.99
CA TRP A 56 0.35 0.97 9.47
C TRP A 56 -0.25 0.94 8.08
N LYS A 57 0.43 0.25 7.16
CA LYS A 57 -0.14 -0.12 5.86
C LYS A 57 0.33 -1.51 5.45
N THR A 58 -0.42 -2.09 4.53
CA THR A 58 -0.15 -3.40 3.96
C THR A 58 0.10 -3.25 2.46
N PHE A 59 1.08 -4.02 1.97
CA PHE A 59 1.39 -4.14 0.55
C PHE A 59 1.07 -5.56 0.11
N ASP A 60 0.31 -5.71 -0.98
CA ASP A 60 0.09 -7.01 -1.57
C ASP A 60 1.30 -7.42 -2.42
N VAL A 61 1.90 -8.55 -2.07
CA VAL A 61 3.07 -9.11 -2.76
C VAL A 61 2.66 -10.15 -3.82
N SER A 62 1.36 -10.33 -4.03
CA SER A 62 0.82 -11.11 -5.13
C SER A 62 1.18 -10.49 -6.49
N THR A 63 1.12 -11.31 -7.53
CA THR A 63 1.33 -10.86 -8.91
C THR A 63 0.12 -10.05 -9.37
N GLN A 64 0.37 -8.82 -9.80
CA GLN A 64 -0.62 -7.89 -10.32
C GLN A 64 -0.41 -7.70 -11.82
N ASN A 65 -1.48 -7.38 -12.55
CA ASN A 65 -1.42 -7.01 -13.95
C ASN A 65 -1.98 -5.58 -14.06
N LEU A 66 -1.33 -4.75 -14.87
CA LEU A 66 -1.84 -3.48 -15.34
C LEU A 66 -2.10 -3.60 -16.84
N VAL A 67 -3.37 -3.59 -17.23
CA VAL A 67 -3.85 -3.72 -18.60
C VAL A 67 -4.19 -2.33 -19.14
N MET A 68 -3.41 -1.94 -20.14
CA MET A 68 -3.50 -0.68 -20.89
C MET A 68 -3.96 -0.99 -22.31
N THR A 69 -5.14 -0.50 -22.70
CA THR A 69 -5.78 -0.88 -23.97
C THR A 69 -6.52 0.27 -24.64
N ALA A 70 -6.62 0.20 -25.96
CA ALA A 70 -7.35 1.15 -26.78
C ALA A 70 -8.87 1.08 -26.56
N GLN A 71 -9.35 -0.05 -26.06
CA GLN A 71 -10.76 -0.36 -25.91
C GLN A 71 -11.32 0.27 -24.62
N SER A 72 -12.19 1.28 -24.77
CA SER A 72 -12.67 2.12 -23.65
C SER A 72 -13.48 1.39 -22.57
N ASN A 73 -13.95 0.17 -22.85
CA ASN A 73 -14.70 -0.67 -21.92
C ASN A 73 -13.89 -1.89 -21.41
N SER A 74 -12.57 -1.86 -21.59
CA SER A 74 -11.64 -2.90 -21.19
C SER A 74 -10.42 -2.28 -20.51
N GLY A 75 -9.60 -3.12 -19.86
CA GLY A 75 -8.44 -2.69 -19.10
C GLY A 75 -8.75 -2.27 -17.67
N ASP A 76 -7.73 -1.80 -16.97
CA ASP A 76 -7.81 -1.49 -15.54
C ASP A 76 -8.20 -0.03 -15.26
N ARG A 77 -8.10 0.84 -16.27
CA ARG A 77 -8.47 2.26 -16.16
C ARG A 77 -9.70 2.58 -17.01
N SER A 78 -10.44 3.60 -16.58
CA SER A 78 -11.60 4.07 -17.32
C SER A 78 -11.17 4.84 -18.56
N GLY A 79 -11.65 4.41 -19.74
CA GLY A 79 -11.36 5.05 -21.02
C GLY A 79 -10.20 4.42 -21.77
N LYS A 80 -9.81 5.06 -22.87
CA LYS A 80 -8.73 4.62 -23.75
C LYS A 80 -7.37 4.96 -23.11
N ASP A 81 -6.56 3.94 -22.80
CA ASP A 81 -5.23 4.07 -22.17
C ASP A 81 -4.19 3.14 -22.85
N ASP A 82 -4.23 3.03 -24.17
CA ASP A 82 -3.17 2.39 -24.97
C ASP A 82 -1.92 3.27 -25.08
N LEU A 83 -0.78 2.63 -25.29
CA LEU A 83 0.47 3.35 -25.54
C LEU A 83 0.52 3.85 -26.98
N ARG A 84 0.75 5.16 -27.14
CA ARG A 84 0.81 5.84 -28.43
C ARG A 84 2.20 6.41 -28.65
N PHE A 85 2.87 6.01 -29.72
CA PHE A 85 4.22 6.47 -30.02
C PHE A 85 4.42 6.65 -31.53
N LYS A 86 5.38 7.51 -31.88
CA LYS A 86 5.83 7.69 -33.25
C LYS A 86 7.05 6.82 -33.52
N THR A 87 7.04 6.10 -34.63
CA THR A 87 8.24 5.40 -35.10
C THR A 87 9.28 6.38 -35.59
N ARG A 88 10.52 5.89 -35.76
CA ARG A 88 11.59 6.67 -36.38
C ARG A 88 11.26 7.14 -37.79
N ASP A 89 10.38 6.41 -38.48
CA ASP A 89 9.92 6.71 -39.84
C ASP A 89 8.72 7.68 -39.86
N GLY A 90 8.20 8.08 -38.70
CA GLY A 90 7.13 9.08 -38.56
C GLY A 90 5.71 8.52 -38.48
N ASN A 91 5.55 7.19 -38.49
CA ASN A 91 4.23 6.56 -38.37
C ASN A 91 3.71 6.63 -36.93
N ASP A 92 2.42 6.90 -36.76
CA ASP A 92 1.72 6.78 -35.49
C ASP A 92 1.33 5.32 -35.24
N ILE A 93 1.75 4.79 -34.10
CA ILE A 93 1.39 3.45 -33.64
C ILE A 93 0.66 3.55 -32.30
N GLU A 94 -0.39 2.75 -32.19
CA GLU A 94 -1.18 2.50 -30.99
C GLU A 94 -0.98 1.04 -30.59
N THR A 95 -0.72 0.77 -29.31
CA THR A 95 -0.39 -0.57 -28.84
C THR A 95 -0.98 -0.84 -27.46
N ASP A 96 -1.71 -1.95 -27.37
CA ASP A 96 -2.18 -2.51 -26.11
C ASP A 96 -1.03 -3.18 -25.37
N VAL A 97 -0.87 -2.86 -24.09
CA VAL A 97 0.22 -3.35 -23.25
C VAL A 97 -0.33 -3.92 -21.95
N THR A 98 0.20 -5.06 -21.53
CA THR A 98 -0.05 -5.59 -20.19
C THR A 98 1.26 -5.65 -19.42
N VAL A 99 1.34 -4.88 -18.33
CA VAL A 99 2.49 -4.91 -17.43
C VAL A 99 2.16 -5.83 -16.27
N ARG A 100 2.88 -6.95 -16.18
CA ARG A 100 2.80 -7.86 -15.04
C ARG A 100 3.92 -7.53 -14.07
N TRP A 101 3.57 -7.29 -12.81
CA TRP A 101 4.53 -6.91 -11.78
C TRP A 101 4.14 -7.50 -10.42
N ARG A 102 5.06 -7.44 -9.46
CA ARG A 102 4.79 -7.79 -8.06
C ARG A 102 5.66 -6.92 -7.16
N VAL A 103 5.19 -6.64 -5.95
CA VAL A 103 6.01 -5.99 -4.92
C VAL A 103 7.10 -6.97 -4.46
N ASP A 104 8.34 -6.49 -4.33
CA ASP A 104 9.39 -7.21 -3.62
C ASP A 104 9.23 -6.99 -2.11
N PRO A 105 8.96 -8.04 -1.31
CA PRO A 105 8.86 -7.94 0.14
C PRO A 105 10.08 -7.31 0.82
N ALA A 106 11.28 -7.39 0.23
CA ALA A 106 12.49 -6.79 0.79
C ALA A 106 12.54 -5.27 0.62
N GLY A 107 11.83 -4.73 -0.39
CA GLY A 107 11.82 -3.30 -0.73
C GLY A 107 10.66 -2.50 -0.14
N VAL A 108 9.76 -3.12 0.64
CA VAL A 108 8.53 -2.47 1.14
C VAL A 108 8.81 -1.26 2.04
N GLU A 109 9.93 -1.26 2.77
CA GLU A 109 10.33 -0.13 3.60
C GLU A 109 10.74 1.09 2.76
N PHE A 110 11.39 0.85 1.61
CA PHE A 110 11.74 1.89 0.65
C PHE A 110 10.49 2.42 -0.05
N LEU A 111 9.59 1.52 -0.49
CA LEU A 111 8.33 1.92 -1.12
C LEU A 111 7.53 2.87 -0.21
N TRP A 112 7.42 2.54 1.07
CA TRP A 112 6.75 3.39 2.06
C TRP A 112 7.36 4.79 2.16
N LYS A 113 8.70 4.88 2.24
CA LYS A 113 9.41 6.14 2.51
C LYS A 113 9.50 7.05 1.29
N GLU A 114 9.76 6.47 0.12
CA GLU A 114 10.20 7.22 -1.06
C GLU A 114 9.18 7.21 -2.21
N VAL A 115 8.23 6.28 -2.22
CA VAL A 115 7.27 6.11 -3.33
C VAL A 115 5.85 6.44 -2.90
N GLY A 116 5.28 5.66 -1.96
CA GLY A 116 3.92 5.86 -1.52
C GLY A 116 3.37 4.70 -0.66
N PRO A 117 2.22 4.94 0.00
CA PRO A 117 1.65 4.02 0.97
C PRO A 117 0.79 2.89 0.37
N SER A 118 0.61 2.87 -0.96
CA SER A 118 -0.30 1.97 -1.68
C SER A 118 0.16 1.80 -3.13
N THR A 119 -0.19 0.66 -3.72
CA THR A 119 -0.05 0.40 -5.16
C THR A 119 -1.39 0.43 -5.91
N ALA A 120 -2.50 0.59 -5.20
CA ALA A 120 -3.81 0.81 -5.81
C ALA A 120 -3.94 2.27 -6.26
N ASP A 121 -4.45 2.47 -7.48
CA ASP A 121 -4.86 3.76 -8.05
C ASP A 121 -6.10 4.34 -7.32
#